data_AF-A0A7L3WAE2-F1
#
_entry.id   AF-A0A7L3WAE2-F1
#
_cell.length_a   1.000
_cell.length_b   1.000
_cell.length_c   1.000
_cell.angle_alpha   90.00
_cell.angle_beta   90.00
_cell.angle_gamma   90.00
#
_symmetry.space_group_name_H-M   'P 1'
#
loop_
_entity.id
_entity.type
_entity.pdbx_description
1 polymer ?
#
loop_
_entity_poly.entity_id
_entity_poly.type
_entity_poly.pdbx_seq_one_letter_code
_entity_poly.pdbx_strand_id
1 'polypeptide(L)'
;RVADSTAFLHLDLAVENGTGGLAPVRPLTWQVEYPGQDPEAQKDKLVWEIQVSERDVRALVPLVQVGVCLSVHPPAKAWFHTSIPHPTPQESEILNTAPLTGVPRAVPVKLVAVEAGGGMAELTEPLGCESADKQVLQVSDACDMVFVGGKESRGARGARVDFWSRRLHASLRFTIWAPLLPLRVQLDDTVLEQVRGWRLPGGPESALAEAEEPGEEAERRVRSCRPQYQRTVVRVLAHFVAHPLDGGRHLSYLPGPEWLLDVTHLVAGRTRVQDPRVA
;
A
#
# COMPACT_ATOMS: atom_id res chain seq x y z
N ARG A 1 29.70 -39.70 -9.04
CA ARG A 1 28.34 -39.23 -9.34
C ARG A 1 28.49 -37.98 -10.18
N VAL A 2 28.48 -38.11 -11.50
CA VAL A 2 28.46 -36.95 -12.40
C VAL A 2 27.01 -36.48 -12.43
N ALA A 3 26.80 -35.23 -12.06
CA ALA A 3 25.49 -34.60 -12.12
C ALA A 3 25.08 -34.54 -13.60
N ASP A 4 23.95 -35.17 -13.90
CA ASP A 4 23.32 -35.16 -15.21
C ASP A 4 22.71 -33.76 -15.40
N SER A 5 23.47 -32.85 -15.99
CA SER A 5 22.96 -31.53 -16.35
C SER A 5 22.19 -31.68 -17.65
N THR A 6 20.88 -31.87 -17.57
CA THR A 6 20.00 -31.68 -18.71
C THR A 6 20.05 -30.20 -19.09
N ALA A 7 20.89 -29.87 -20.07
CA ALA A 7 21.01 -28.52 -20.60
C ALA A 7 19.87 -28.30 -21.60
N PHE A 8 18.84 -27.56 -21.17
CA PHE A 8 17.75 -27.14 -22.06
C PHE A 8 18.21 -25.92 -22.88
N LEU A 9 17.90 -25.91 -24.18
CA LEU A 9 18.05 -24.73 -25.03
C LEU A 9 16.73 -23.95 -25.00
N HIS A 10 16.74 -22.75 -24.43
CA HIS A 10 15.60 -21.84 -24.42
C HIS A 10 15.76 -20.80 -25.55
N LEU A 11 14.67 -20.55 -26.27
CA LEU A 11 14.60 -19.60 -27.39
C LEU A 11 13.50 -18.58 -27.11
N ASP A 12 13.88 -17.30 -27.02
CA ASP A 12 12.94 -16.18 -26.91
C ASP A 12 12.74 -15.56 -28.29
N LEU A 13 11.52 -15.69 -28.83
CA LEU A 13 11.17 -15.27 -30.19
C LEU A 13 10.19 -14.10 -30.12
N ALA A 14 10.53 -12.97 -30.76
CA ALA A 14 9.66 -11.81 -30.90
C ALA A 14 9.30 -11.59 -32.38
N VAL A 15 8.03 -11.30 -32.67
CA VAL A 15 7.58 -10.95 -34.03
C VAL A 15 7.60 -9.43 -34.17
N GLU A 16 8.57 -8.88 -34.90
CA GLU A 16 8.59 -7.46 -35.23
C GLU A 16 7.60 -7.15 -36.38
N ASN A 17 6.74 -6.16 -36.17
CA ASN A 17 5.79 -5.58 -37.15
C ASN A 17 4.67 -6.51 -37.65
N GLY A 18 3.48 -6.35 -37.04
CA GLY A 18 2.18 -6.67 -37.62
C GLY A 18 1.46 -5.40 -38.08
N THR A 19 1.28 -5.22 -39.39
CA THR A 19 0.41 -4.17 -39.94
C THR A 19 -1.06 -4.52 -39.69
N GLY A 20 -1.61 -4.10 -38.55
CA GLY A 20 -3.03 -3.78 -38.39
C GLY A 20 -4.10 -4.80 -38.82
N GLY A 21 -3.87 -6.10 -38.69
CA GLY A 21 -4.83 -7.19 -38.90
C GLY A 21 -4.41 -8.41 -38.08
N LEU A 22 -5.30 -9.41 -37.90
CA LEU A 22 -5.06 -10.63 -37.10
C LEU A 22 -3.58 -11.02 -37.11
N ALA A 23 -2.97 -11.10 -35.93
CA ALA A 23 -1.58 -11.47 -35.71
C ALA A 23 -1.15 -12.56 -36.72
N PRO A 24 -0.34 -12.24 -37.76
CA PRO A 24 -0.04 -13.22 -38.78
C PRO A 24 0.78 -14.33 -38.14
N VAL A 25 0.24 -15.54 -38.14
CA VAL A 25 0.98 -16.74 -37.74
C VAL A 25 2.09 -16.92 -38.79
N ARG A 26 3.35 -16.86 -38.36
CA ARG A 26 4.51 -16.99 -39.23
C ARG A 26 5.21 -18.33 -38.98
N PRO A 27 5.50 -19.10 -40.04
CA PRO A 27 6.32 -20.28 -39.90
C PRO A 27 7.79 -19.92 -39.70
N LEU A 28 8.41 -20.51 -38.70
CA LEU A 28 9.86 -20.50 -38.50
C LEU A 28 10.43 -21.87 -38.85
N THR A 29 11.36 -21.89 -39.79
CA THR A 29 12.14 -23.07 -40.15
C THR A 29 13.46 -23.07 -39.40
N TRP A 30 13.71 -24.13 -38.64
CA TRP A 30 14.99 -24.40 -37.99
C TRP A 30 15.72 -25.58 -38.64
N GLN A 31 17.05 -25.56 -38.54
CA GLN A 31 17.91 -26.64 -38.99
C GLN A 31 19.02 -26.81 -37.95
N VAL A 32 19.31 -28.06 -37.57
CA VAL A 32 20.48 -28.40 -36.76
C VAL A 32 21.61 -28.82 -37.70
N GLU A 33 22.79 -28.24 -37.51
CA GLU A 33 23.99 -28.59 -38.29
C GLU A 33 24.89 -29.52 -37.47
N TYR A 34 25.35 -30.61 -38.08
CA TYR A 34 26.28 -31.55 -37.47
C TYR A 34 27.68 -31.38 -38.07
N PRO A 35 28.74 -31.33 -37.25
CA PRO A 35 30.11 -31.27 -37.76
C PRO A 35 30.45 -32.55 -38.53
N GLY A 36 30.98 -32.39 -39.75
CA GLY A 36 31.39 -33.49 -40.63
C GLY A 36 30.30 -34.04 -41.56
N GLN A 37 29.12 -33.41 -41.61
CA GLN A 37 28.05 -33.81 -42.53
C GLN A 37 28.39 -33.43 -43.99
N ASP A 38 28.18 -34.37 -44.91
CA ASP A 38 28.41 -34.20 -46.36
C ASP A 38 27.48 -33.09 -46.92
N PRO A 39 27.99 -32.10 -47.67
CA PRO A 39 27.15 -31.06 -48.30
C PRO A 39 26.06 -31.62 -49.23
N GLU A 40 26.23 -32.82 -49.81
CA GLU A 40 25.20 -33.47 -50.65
C GLU A 40 24.11 -34.18 -49.82
N ALA A 41 24.31 -34.38 -48.50
CA ALA A 41 23.32 -34.98 -47.60
C ALA A 41 22.18 -34.02 -47.21
N GLN A 42 21.99 -32.93 -47.97
CA GLN A 42 20.96 -31.92 -47.81
C GLN A 42 19.54 -32.51 -47.74
N LYS A 43 19.32 -33.71 -48.31
CA LYS A 43 18.02 -34.44 -48.30
C LYS A 43 17.64 -35.03 -46.94
N ASP A 44 18.61 -35.27 -46.06
CA ASP A 44 18.37 -35.86 -44.73
C ASP A 44 18.27 -34.78 -43.63
N LYS A 45 18.23 -33.50 -44.01
CA LYS A 45 18.05 -32.39 -43.08
C LYS A 45 16.63 -32.39 -42.52
N LEU A 46 16.54 -32.64 -41.22
CA LEU A 46 15.32 -32.40 -40.46
C LEU A 46 15.06 -30.89 -40.44
N VAL A 47 14.03 -30.47 -41.16
CA VAL A 47 13.45 -29.13 -41.08
C VAL A 47 12.17 -29.28 -40.30
N TRP A 48 12.02 -28.53 -39.21
CA TRP A 48 10.71 -28.39 -38.60
C TRP A 48 10.21 -26.96 -38.69
N GLU A 49 8.89 -26.84 -38.71
CA GLU A 49 8.18 -25.58 -38.88
C GLU A 49 7.45 -25.28 -37.57
N ILE A 50 7.87 -24.20 -36.89
CA ILE A 50 7.21 -23.73 -35.68
C ILE A 50 6.34 -22.54 -36.07
N GLN A 51 5.07 -22.59 -35.74
CA GLN A 51 4.15 -21.48 -35.96
C GLN A 51 4.27 -20.48 -34.80
N VAL A 52 4.72 -19.26 -35.08
CA VAL A 52 4.78 -18.17 -34.09
C VAL A 52 3.70 -17.14 -34.40
N SER A 53 2.92 -16.79 -33.40
CA SER A 53 1.89 -15.75 -33.50
C SER A 53 2.09 -14.69 -32.43
N GLU A 54 1.68 -13.46 -32.72
CA GLU A 54 1.57 -12.43 -31.69
C GLU A 54 0.46 -12.85 -30.71
N ARG A 55 0.70 -12.68 -29.40
CA ARG A 55 -0.32 -12.96 -28.38
C ARG A 55 -1.56 -12.11 -28.69
N ASP A 56 -2.70 -12.75 -28.94
CA ASP A 56 -3.99 -12.06 -29.16
C ASP A 56 -4.55 -11.57 -27.82
N VAL A 57 -3.88 -10.56 -27.23
CA VAL A 57 -4.31 -9.94 -25.98
C VAL A 57 -5.52 -9.06 -26.25
N ARG A 58 -6.63 -9.38 -25.59
CA ARG A 58 -7.92 -8.69 -25.77
C ARG A 58 -8.26 -7.71 -24.67
N ALA A 59 -7.73 -7.91 -23.47
CA ALA A 59 -8.02 -7.06 -22.34
C ALA A 59 -6.83 -6.94 -21.41
N LEU A 60 -6.73 -5.75 -20.81
CA LEU A 60 -5.84 -5.46 -19.69
C LEU A 60 -6.68 -5.49 -18.41
N VAL A 61 -6.25 -6.25 -17.41
CA VAL A 61 -6.94 -6.34 -16.13
C VAL A 61 -5.97 -5.96 -15.01
N PRO A 62 -6.14 -4.79 -14.39
CA PRO A 62 -5.42 -4.42 -13.18
C PRO A 62 -6.03 -5.13 -11.98
N LEU A 63 -5.19 -5.78 -11.18
CA LEU A 63 -5.58 -6.54 -10.00
C LEU A 63 -4.94 -5.95 -8.76
N VAL A 64 -5.75 -5.58 -7.77
CA VAL A 64 -5.25 -5.16 -6.47
C VAL A 64 -4.84 -6.40 -5.67
N GLN A 65 -3.58 -6.44 -5.25
CA GLN A 65 -3.07 -7.46 -4.36
C GLN A 65 -3.48 -7.10 -2.93
N VAL A 66 -4.68 -7.50 -2.54
CA VAL A 66 -5.08 -7.48 -1.13
C VAL A 66 -4.20 -8.50 -0.43
N GLY A 67 -3.31 -8.04 0.46
CA GLY A 67 -2.49 -8.93 1.27
C GLY A 67 -3.39 -10.00 1.87
N VAL A 68 -3.15 -11.25 1.51
CA VAL A 68 -3.91 -12.40 2.01
C VAL A 68 -3.95 -12.23 3.52
N CYS A 69 -5.14 -12.03 4.10
CA CYS A 69 -5.29 -12.17 5.55
C CYS A 69 -4.73 -13.55 5.86
N LEU A 70 -3.59 -13.62 6.56
CA LEU A 70 -3.13 -14.85 7.16
C LEU A 70 -4.31 -15.36 7.98
N SER A 71 -4.90 -16.43 7.47
CA SER A 71 -6.13 -17.01 7.98
C SER A 71 -5.85 -17.47 9.40
N VAL A 72 -6.22 -16.65 10.38
CA VAL A 72 -6.38 -17.10 11.76
C VAL A 72 -7.50 -18.13 11.68
N HIS A 73 -7.13 -19.41 11.74
CA HIS A 73 -8.09 -20.52 11.71
C HIS A 73 -9.21 -20.26 12.72
N PRO A 74 -10.48 -20.11 12.28
CA PRO A 74 -11.59 -20.31 13.18
C PRO A 74 -11.76 -21.82 13.40
N PRO A 75 -12.11 -22.27 14.62
CA PRO A 75 -12.43 -23.67 14.85
C PRO A 75 -13.64 -24.07 13.98
N ALA A 76 -13.52 -25.25 13.39
CA ALA A 76 -14.39 -25.78 12.36
C ALA A 76 -15.87 -25.83 12.76
N LYS A 77 -16.71 -25.31 11.86
CA LYS A 77 -17.94 -25.90 11.29
C LYS A 77 -19.00 -24.82 11.05
N ALA A 78 -19.08 -24.34 9.80
CA ALA A 78 -20.32 -23.87 9.21
C ALA A 78 -20.19 -23.98 7.69
N TRP A 79 -20.90 -24.94 7.11
CA TRP A 79 -21.13 -25.00 5.67
C TRP A 79 -22.03 -23.84 5.27
N PHE A 80 -21.52 -22.93 4.44
CA PHE A 80 -22.35 -22.10 3.58
C PHE A 80 -21.78 -22.17 2.18
N HIS A 81 -22.58 -22.73 1.26
CA HIS A 81 -22.39 -22.53 -0.17
C HIS A 81 -22.59 -21.04 -0.45
N THR A 82 -21.50 -20.28 -0.47
CA THR A 82 -21.50 -18.94 -1.06
C THR A 82 -21.05 -19.07 -2.49
N SER A 83 -22.03 -18.87 -3.38
CA SER A 83 -21.87 -18.47 -4.76
C SER A 83 -20.64 -17.57 -4.92
N ILE A 84 -19.75 -17.94 -5.84
CA ILE A 84 -18.62 -17.12 -6.29
C ILE A 84 -19.20 -15.76 -6.73
N PRO A 85 -18.86 -14.64 -6.09
CA PRO A 85 -19.37 -13.36 -6.52
C PRO A 85 -18.80 -13.05 -7.90
N HIS A 86 -19.69 -12.69 -8.82
CA HIS A 86 -19.33 -12.08 -10.10
C HIS A 86 -18.45 -10.84 -9.82
N PRO A 87 -17.42 -10.57 -10.64
CA PRO A 87 -16.54 -9.43 -10.43
C PRO A 87 -17.33 -8.14 -10.70
N THR A 88 -17.84 -7.53 -9.64
CA THR A 88 -18.24 -6.12 -9.67
C THR A 88 -16.99 -5.27 -9.89
N PRO A 89 -17.11 -4.10 -10.55
CA PRO A 89 -15.99 -3.18 -10.71
C PRO A 89 -15.29 -2.99 -9.37
N GLN A 90 -14.02 -3.38 -9.30
CA GLN A 90 -13.24 -3.42 -8.06
C GLN A 90 -13.03 -2.01 -7.54
N GLU A 91 -13.93 -1.52 -6.69
CA GLU A 91 -13.66 -0.35 -5.85
C GLU A 91 -12.79 -0.80 -4.69
N SER A 92 -11.53 -0.42 -4.71
CA SER A 92 -10.57 -0.76 -3.65
C SER A 92 -10.49 0.37 -2.64
N GLU A 93 -10.26 0.07 -1.36
CA GLU A 93 -10.25 1.08 -0.30
C GLU A 93 -8.87 1.26 0.33
N ILE A 94 -8.50 2.53 0.59
CA ILE A 94 -7.25 2.90 1.25
C ILE A 94 -7.56 3.82 2.43
N LEU A 95 -7.14 3.41 3.62
CA LEU A 95 -7.15 4.26 4.81
C LEU A 95 -5.83 5.04 4.89
N ASN A 96 -5.89 6.34 4.62
CA ASN A 96 -4.73 7.23 4.63
C ASN A 96 -4.45 7.74 6.05
N THR A 97 -3.53 7.10 6.75
CA THR A 97 -3.04 7.54 8.06
C THR A 97 -1.76 8.39 7.98
N ALA A 98 -1.21 8.59 6.78
CA ALA A 98 0.04 9.30 6.57
C ALA A 98 0.03 10.75 7.08
N PRO A 99 -1.08 11.53 7.02
CA PRO A 99 -1.14 12.85 7.65
C PRO A 99 -0.90 12.82 9.17
N LEU A 100 -1.19 11.71 9.85
CA LEU A 100 -1.01 11.55 11.29
C LEU A 100 0.34 10.93 11.63
N THR A 101 0.76 9.92 10.87
CA THR A 101 1.93 9.10 11.17
C THR A 101 3.19 9.53 10.44
N GLY A 102 3.07 10.28 9.34
CA GLY A 102 4.14 10.55 8.37
C GLY A 102 4.59 9.34 7.57
N VAL A 103 3.91 8.19 7.69
CA VAL A 103 4.26 6.94 7.00
C VAL A 103 3.32 6.74 5.81
N PRO A 104 3.83 6.61 4.57
CA PRO A 104 3.00 6.39 3.41
C PRO A 104 2.31 5.02 3.45
N ARG A 105 1.10 4.94 2.88
CA ARG A 105 0.36 3.69 2.70
C ARG A 105 0.35 3.35 1.21
N ALA A 106 0.83 2.16 0.86
CA ALA A 106 0.90 1.69 -0.52
C ALA A 106 0.14 0.37 -0.69
N VAL A 107 -0.46 0.19 -1.87
CA VAL A 107 -1.24 -0.98 -2.27
C VAL A 107 -0.61 -1.54 -3.55
N PRO A 108 -0.18 -2.81 -3.56
CA PRO A 108 0.36 -3.42 -4.75
C PRO A 108 -0.73 -3.68 -5.79
N VAL A 109 -0.39 -3.41 -7.06
CA VAL A 109 -1.23 -3.64 -8.22
C VAL A 109 -0.46 -4.50 -9.20
N LYS A 110 -1.11 -5.56 -9.69
CA LYS A 110 -0.58 -6.44 -10.72
C LYS A 110 -1.42 -6.33 -11.98
N LEU A 111 -0.79 -5.99 -13.09
CA LEU A 111 -1.44 -5.94 -14.40
C LEU A 111 -1.33 -7.30 -15.09
N VAL A 112 -2.47 -7.86 -15.49
CA VAL A 112 -2.52 -9.11 -16.26
C VAL A 112 -3.17 -8.88 -17.62
N ALA A 113 -2.60 -9.51 -18.64
CA ALA A 113 -3.15 -9.59 -19.98
C ALA A 113 -4.05 -10.81 -20.09
N VAL A 114 -5.25 -10.62 -20.66
CA VAL A 114 -6.16 -11.70 -20.99
C VAL A 114 -6.13 -11.94 -22.50
N GLU A 115 -5.77 -13.15 -22.89
CA GLU A 115 -5.68 -13.58 -24.28
C GLU A 115 -7.03 -14.09 -24.80
N ALA A 116 -7.23 -14.08 -26.11
CA ALA A 116 -8.46 -14.56 -26.77
C ALA A 116 -8.83 -16.01 -26.43
N GLY A 117 -7.82 -16.85 -26.15
CA GLY A 117 -8.01 -18.23 -25.69
C GLY A 117 -8.38 -18.36 -24.22
N GLY A 118 -8.59 -17.25 -23.50
CA GLY A 118 -8.87 -17.23 -22.05
C GLY A 118 -7.63 -17.37 -21.17
N GLY A 119 -6.44 -17.46 -21.76
CA GLY A 119 -5.17 -17.45 -21.03
C GLY A 119 -4.96 -16.12 -20.30
N MET A 120 -4.36 -16.19 -19.11
CA MET A 120 -3.93 -15.01 -18.35
C MET A 120 -2.42 -15.04 -18.22
N ALA A 121 -1.76 -13.96 -18.61
CA ALA A 121 -0.32 -13.81 -18.50
C ALA A 121 0.02 -12.49 -17.82
N GLU A 122 1.08 -12.51 -17.00
CA GLU A 122 1.68 -11.29 -16.50
C GLU A 122 2.33 -10.52 -17.66
N LEU A 123 2.17 -9.20 -17.65
CA LEU A 123 2.78 -8.34 -18.65
C LEU A 123 4.23 -8.05 -18.30
N THR A 124 5.11 -8.25 -19.28
CA THR A 124 6.56 -7.96 -19.18
C THR A 124 6.95 -6.69 -19.94
N GLU A 125 5.99 -6.08 -20.63
CA GLU A 125 6.18 -4.88 -21.46
C GLU A 125 6.16 -3.59 -20.65
N PRO A 126 6.68 -2.46 -21.17
CA PRO A 126 6.58 -1.18 -20.48
C PRO A 126 5.11 -0.81 -20.26
N LEU A 127 4.77 -0.59 -18.99
CA LEU A 127 3.45 -0.24 -18.52
C LEU A 127 3.41 1.27 -18.30
N GLY A 128 2.36 1.91 -18.81
CA GLY A 128 2.07 3.28 -18.46
C GLY A 128 0.91 3.34 -17.47
N CYS A 129 1.02 4.22 -16.48
CA CYS A 129 -0.04 4.49 -15.53
C CYS A 129 -0.08 5.96 -15.15
N GLU A 130 -1.28 6.44 -14.85
CA GLU A 130 -1.50 7.80 -14.39
C GLU A 130 -2.69 7.86 -13.43
N SER A 131 -2.49 8.56 -12.32
CA SER A 131 -3.59 8.95 -11.45
C SER A 131 -4.31 10.15 -12.04
N ALA A 132 -5.63 10.06 -12.18
CA ALA A 132 -6.47 11.17 -12.61
C ALA A 132 -6.46 12.33 -11.61
N ASP A 133 -6.19 12.06 -10.33
CA ASP A 133 -6.07 13.07 -9.28
C ASP A 133 -4.85 12.81 -8.39
N LYS A 134 -3.73 13.46 -8.74
CA LYS A 134 -2.45 13.39 -8.02
C LYS A 134 -2.49 14.07 -6.65
N GLN A 135 -3.54 14.84 -6.33
CA GLN A 135 -3.72 15.44 -5.00
C GLN A 135 -4.40 14.48 -4.01
N VAL A 136 -4.92 13.36 -4.49
CA VAL A 136 -5.60 12.32 -3.69
C VAL A 136 -4.80 11.02 -3.67
N LEU A 137 -4.22 10.63 -4.80
CA LEU A 137 -3.60 9.32 -4.97
C LEU A 137 -2.44 9.38 -5.95
N GLN A 138 -1.33 8.71 -5.63
CA GLN A 138 -0.17 8.61 -6.50
C GLN A 138 0.05 7.17 -6.97
N VAL A 139 0.84 7.03 -8.04
CA VAL A 139 1.25 5.76 -8.64
C VAL A 139 2.78 5.70 -8.70
N SER A 140 3.36 4.51 -8.60
CA SER A 140 4.80 4.31 -8.82
C SER A 140 5.15 4.42 -10.30
N ASP A 141 6.41 4.77 -10.60
CA ASP A 141 6.91 4.83 -11.97
C ASP A 141 6.89 3.46 -12.68
N ALA A 142 6.94 2.37 -11.89
CA ALA A 142 6.84 0.99 -12.39
C ALA A 142 5.39 0.49 -12.52
N CYS A 143 4.39 1.29 -12.13
CA CYS A 143 2.97 0.96 -12.21
C CYS A 143 2.55 -0.30 -11.44
N ASP A 144 3.33 -0.68 -10.45
CA ASP A 144 3.16 -1.84 -9.58
C ASP A 144 2.59 -1.48 -8.19
N MET A 145 2.56 -0.20 -7.83
CA MET A 145 2.13 0.28 -6.53
C MET A 145 1.31 1.57 -6.67
N VAL A 146 0.22 1.63 -5.91
CA VAL A 146 -0.63 2.82 -5.76
C VAL A 146 -0.53 3.26 -4.30
N PHE A 147 -0.27 4.55 -4.03
CA PHE A 147 0.03 4.98 -2.67
C PHE A 147 -0.46 6.39 -2.32
N VAL A 148 -0.58 6.62 -1.01
CA VAL A 148 -0.85 7.92 -0.39
C VAL A 148 0.31 8.28 0.53
N GLY A 149 0.91 9.46 0.30
CA GLY A 149 2.19 9.88 0.89
C GLY A 149 2.06 10.87 2.05
N GLY A 150 0.85 11.36 2.33
CA GLY A 150 0.57 12.31 3.41
C GLY A 150 0.60 13.78 2.97
N LYS A 151 1.02 14.08 1.73
CA LYS A 151 0.73 15.37 1.08
C LYS A 151 -0.75 15.45 0.69
N GLU A 152 -1.33 14.31 0.37
CA GLU A 152 -2.74 14.12 0.06
C GLU A 152 -3.52 14.10 1.38
N SER A 153 -4.02 15.26 1.79
CA SER A 153 -4.79 15.41 3.04
C SER A 153 -6.29 15.22 2.84
N ARG A 154 -6.76 15.17 1.58
CA ARG A 154 -8.17 15.01 1.23
C ARG A 154 -8.44 13.59 0.77
N GLY A 155 -9.43 12.96 1.38
CA GLY A 155 -9.98 11.69 0.91
C GLY A 155 -10.95 11.91 -0.26
N ALA A 156 -11.02 10.95 -1.19
CA ALA A 156 -11.97 10.97 -2.30
C ALA A 156 -12.49 9.57 -2.60
N ARG A 157 -13.73 9.51 -3.07
CA ARG A 157 -14.42 8.27 -3.44
C ARG A 157 -14.43 8.13 -4.96
N GLY A 158 -13.92 7.00 -5.45
CA GLY A 158 -13.88 6.68 -6.88
C GLY A 158 -12.68 7.25 -7.63
N ALA A 159 -11.65 7.72 -6.91
CA ALA A 159 -10.41 8.23 -7.51
C ALA A 159 -9.86 7.23 -8.52
N ARG A 160 -9.66 7.67 -9.77
CA ARG A 160 -9.36 6.79 -10.89
C ARG A 160 -7.86 6.75 -11.16
N VAL A 161 -7.34 5.54 -11.33
CA VAL A 161 -6.01 5.28 -11.87
C VAL A 161 -6.17 4.60 -13.22
N ASP A 162 -5.61 5.20 -14.25
CA ASP A 162 -5.64 4.71 -15.61
C ASP A 162 -4.34 3.96 -15.91
N PHE A 163 -4.44 2.76 -16.46
CA PHE A 163 -3.34 1.91 -16.86
C PHE A 163 -3.44 1.64 -18.35
N TRP A 164 -2.31 1.64 -19.05
CA TRP A 164 -2.27 1.34 -20.47
C TRP A 164 -1.02 0.56 -20.86
N SER A 165 -1.19 -0.26 -21.89
CA SER A 165 -0.11 -0.99 -22.54
C SER A 165 -0.44 -1.11 -24.02
N ARG A 166 0.46 -0.62 -24.89
CA ARG A 166 0.26 -0.50 -26.34
C ARG A 166 -1.05 0.23 -26.70
N ARG A 167 -2.10 -0.51 -27.06
CA ARG A 167 -3.44 -0.03 -27.45
C ARG A 167 -4.53 -0.35 -26.41
N LEU A 168 -4.16 -1.07 -25.36
CA LEU A 168 -5.09 -1.52 -24.33
C LEU A 168 -5.11 -0.51 -23.19
N HIS A 169 -6.32 -0.23 -22.71
CA HIS A 169 -6.56 0.67 -21.60
C HIS A 169 -7.40 -0.05 -20.54
N ALA A 170 -7.10 0.21 -19.28
CA ALA A 170 -7.88 -0.23 -18.14
C ALA A 170 -7.87 0.84 -17.06
N SER A 171 -8.87 0.84 -16.19
CA SER A 171 -8.96 1.80 -15.09
C SER A 171 -9.37 1.11 -13.81
N LEU A 172 -8.73 1.47 -12.70
CA LEU A 172 -9.16 1.11 -11.35
C LEU A 172 -9.72 2.33 -10.63
N ARG A 173 -10.67 2.09 -9.74
CA ARG A 173 -11.22 3.12 -8.85
C ARG A 173 -10.88 2.81 -7.41
N PHE A 174 -10.46 3.84 -6.69
CA PHE A 174 -10.11 3.76 -5.28
C PHE A 174 -10.98 4.69 -4.44
N THR A 175 -11.31 4.26 -3.24
CA THR A 175 -11.87 5.10 -2.18
C THR A 175 -10.78 5.36 -1.15
N ILE A 176 -10.38 6.62 -1.03
CA ILE A 176 -9.35 7.08 -0.12
C ILE A 176 -10.04 7.74 1.06
N TRP A 177 -9.89 7.14 2.22
CA TRP A 177 -10.39 7.67 3.49
C TRP A 177 -9.28 8.48 4.16
N ALA A 178 -9.52 9.76 4.42
CA ALA A 178 -8.55 10.64 5.08
C ALA A 178 -9.09 11.19 6.40
N PRO A 179 -8.24 11.42 7.40
CA PRO A 179 -8.65 11.99 8.68
C PRO A 179 -9.10 13.44 8.49
N LEU A 180 -10.25 13.79 9.06
CA LEU A 180 -10.72 15.16 9.12
C LEU A 180 -9.96 15.91 10.21
N LEU A 181 -9.23 16.96 9.82
CA LEU A 181 -8.47 17.81 10.73
C LEU A 181 -9.26 19.10 11.05
N PRO A 182 -9.12 19.67 12.27
CA PRO A 182 -8.30 19.21 13.39
C PRO A 182 -8.89 17.99 14.12
N LEU A 183 -8.03 17.22 14.78
CA LEU A 183 -8.42 16.05 15.59
C LEU A 183 -9.12 16.47 16.88
N ARG A 184 -10.00 15.59 17.40
CA ARG A 184 -10.68 15.82 18.68
C ARG A 184 -9.89 15.18 19.83
N VAL A 185 -9.48 15.98 20.81
CA VAL A 185 -8.85 15.49 22.04
C VAL A 185 -9.91 15.38 23.13
N GLN A 186 -9.92 14.26 23.84
CA GLN A 186 -10.78 13.99 25.00
C GLN A 186 -9.90 13.60 26.19
N LEU A 187 -10.23 14.13 27.36
CA LEU A 187 -9.65 13.72 28.64
C LEU A 187 -10.76 13.10 29.47
N ASP A 188 -10.47 12.01 30.18
CA ASP A 188 -11.42 11.39 31.09
C ASP A 188 -11.71 12.35 32.27
N ASP A 189 -10.66 12.73 33.00
CA ASP A 189 -10.72 13.76 34.05
C ASP A 189 -9.99 15.03 33.61
N THR A 190 -10.61 16.19 33.84
CA THR A 190 -10.05 17.52 33.53
C THR A 190 -9.52 18.25 34.76
N VAL A 191 -9.82 17.75 35.96
CA VAL A 191 -9.36 18.30 37.25
C VAL A 191 -8.60 17.20 37.96
N LEU A 192 -7.27 17.36 38.09
CA LEU A 192 -6.39 16.36 38.70
C LEU A 192 -6.03 16.79 40.11
N GLU A 193 -6.32 15.95 41.09
CA GLU A 193 -6.00 16.24 42.48
C GLU A 193 -4.57 15.81 42.84
N GLN A 194 -3.97 16.49 43.81
CA GLN A 194 -2.67 16.10 44.36
C GLN A 194 -2.78 14.79 45.16
N VAL A 195 -1.94 13.81 44.85
CA VAL A 195 -1.83 12.56 45.61
C VAL A 195 -1.11 12.83 46.92
N ARG A 196 -1.86 12.89 48.02
CA ARG A 196 -1.31 13.15 49.35
C ARG A 196 -0.45 11.96 49.81
N GLY A 197 0.68 12.25 50.46
CA GLY A 197 1.55 11.23 51.05
C GLY A 197 2.57 10.57 50.09
N TRP A 198 2.49 10.83 48.78
CA TRP A 198 3.48 10.37 47.79
C TRP A 198 4.43 11.50 47.42
N ARG A 199 5.74 11.32 47.64
CA ARG A 199 6.80 12.27 47.28
C ARG A 199 7.94 11.51 46.58
N LEU A 200 8.33 11.96 45.39
CA LEU A 200 9.49 11.40 44.69
C LEU A 200 10.75 12.22 45.05
N PRO A 201 11.91 11.58 45.26
CA PRO A 201 13.18 12.30 45.36
C PRO A 201 13.41 13.12 44.07
N GLY A 202 13.73 14.40 44.19
CA GLY A 202 13.93 15.26 43.02
C GLY A 202 15.15 14.83 42.20
N GLY A 203 14.97 14.75 40.87
CA GLY A 203 16.04 14.44 39.93
C GLY A 203 17.05 15.59 39.79
N PRO A 204 18.26 15.31 39.27
CA PRO A 204 19.37 16.27 39.20
C PRO A 204 19.07 17.50 38.32
N GLU A 205 18.09 17.45 37.42
CA GLU A 205 17.72 18.58 36.56
C GLU A 205 17.10 19.76 37.34
N SER A 206 16.55 19.52 38.54
CA SER A 206 16.04 20.60 39.39
C SER A 206 17.16 21.41 40.05
N ALA A 207 18.41 20.95 40.01
CA ALA A 207 19.55 21.62 40.63
C ALA A 207 20.11 22.76 39.76
N LEU A 208 19.81 22.79 38.45
CA LEU A 208 20.33 23.83 37.54
C LEU A 208 19.53 25.13 37.59
N ALA A 209 18.36 25.15 38.24
CA ALA A 209 17.52 26.35 38.36
C ALA A 209 17.76 27.14 39.66
N GLU A 210 18.53 26.62 40.63
CA GLU A 210 18.72 27.22 41.95
C GLU A 210 20.21 27.27 42.35
N ALA A 211 21.08 27.67 41.43
CA ALA A 211 22.52 27.82 41.67
C ALA A 211 22.93 29.30 41.79
N GLU A 212 22.28 30.07 42.67
CA GLU A 212 22.70 31.43 43.02
C GLU A 212 22.47 31.71 44.52
N GLU A 213 22.86 30.82 45.45
CA GLU A 213 23.03 31.20 46.87
C GLU A 213 24.04 30.25 47.56
N PRO A 214 25.18 30.75 48.08
CA PRO A 214 26.20 29.91 48.73
C PRO A 214 25.88 29.74 50.22
N GLY A 215 25.50 28.53 50.63
CA GLY A 215 25.46 28.16 52.06
C GLY A 215 24.69 26.87 52.37
N GLU A 216 25.40 25.88 52.93
CA GLU A 216 24.94 24.60 53.54
C GLU A 216 24.64 23.43 52.59
N GLU A 217 25.70 22.69 52.27
CA GLU A 217 25.82 21.77 51.13
C GLU A 217 25.48 20.27 51.36
N ALA A 218 25.00 19.83 52.53
CA ALA A 218 24.78 18.39 52.79
C ALA A 218 23.33 17.95 53.10
N GLU A 219 22.50 18.77 53.75
CA GLU A 219 21.11 18.41 54.11
C GLU A 219 20.04 18.88 53.10
N ARG A 220 20.37 19.84 52.23
CA ARG A 220 19.43 20.37 51.23
C ARG A 220 19.18 19.43 50.05
N ARG A 221 20.07 18.45 49.83
CA ARG A 221 19.96 17.45 48.75
C ARG A 221 18.80 16.46 48.93
N VAL A 222 18.19 16.40 50.11
CA VAL A 222 17.03 15.53 50.42
C VAL A 222 15.68 16.24 50.15
N ARG A 223 15.65 17.54 49.85
CA ARG A 223 14.45 18.38 50.00
C ARG A 223 13.77 18.88 48.72
N SER A 224 14.15 18.45 47.53
CA SER A 224 13.36 18.77 46.32
C SER A 224 12.19 17.77 46.14
N CYS A 225 11.29 17.72 47.12
CA CYS A 225 10.06 16.95 47.03
C CYS A 225 9.07 17.66 46.10
N ARG A 226 8.83 17.14 44.90
CA ARG A 226 7.78 17.65 44.01
C ARG A 226 6.44 16.97 44.32
N PRO A 227 5.33 17.71 44.40
CA PRO A 227 4.00 17.13 44.58
C PRO A 227 3.66 16.24 43.38
N GLN A 228 3.07 15.07 43.63
CA GLN A 228 2.52 14.20 42.59
C GLN A 228 1.02 14.45 42.45
N TYR A 229 0.52 14.44 41.22
CA TYR A 229 -0.90 14.59 40.90
C TYR A 229 -1.46 13.29 40.31
N GLN A 230 -2.79 13.15 40.36
CA GLN A 230 -3.50 12.09 39.66
C GLN A 230 -3.19 12.13 38.15
N ARG A 231 -3.38 11.00 37.48
CA ARG A 231 -3.17 10.84 36.04
C ARG A 231 -4.52 10.65 35.37
N THR A 232 -4.70 11.26 34.21
CA THR A 232 -5.88 11.11 33.35
C THR A 232 -5.47 10.49 32.02
N VAL A 233 -6.40 9.78 31.39
CA VAL A 233 -6.20 9.22 30.05
C VAL A 233 -6.56 10.29 29.02
N VAL A 234 -5.66 10.48 28.06
CA VAL A 234 -5.89 11.34 26.89
C VAL A 234 -6.22 10.47 25.70
N ARG A 235 -7.37 10.71 25.06
CA ARG A 235 -7.78 10.06 23.81
C ARG A 235 -7.81 11.08 22.69
N VAL A 236 -7.26 10.68 21.54
CA VAL A 236 -7.30 11.46 20.31
C VAL A 236 -8.17 10.73 19.29
N LEU A 237 -9.19 11.43 18.82
CA LEU A 237 -10.27 10.91 18.00
C LEU A 237 -10.34 11.61 16.64
N ALA A 238 -10.70 10.87 15.59
CA ALA A 238 -10.82 11.40 14.23
C ALA A 238 -12.02 10.83 13.48
N HIS A 239 -12.67 11.65 12.67
CA HIS A 239 -13.51 11.17 11.57
C HIS A 239 -12.62 10.84 10.38
N PHE A 240 -12.96 9.79 9.63
CA PHE A 240 -12.35 9.51 8.34
C PHE A 240 -13.38 9.73 7.24
N VAL A 241 -13.04 10.54 6.24
CA VAL A 241 -13.98 10.99 5.23
C VAL A 241 -13.44 10.82 3.81
N ALA A 242 -14.37 10.68 2.87
CA ALA A 242 -14.11 10.68 1.44
C ALA A 242 -15.09 11.61 0.71
N HIS A 243 -14.57 12.46 -0.17
CA HIS A 243 -15.37 13.37 -1.00
C HIS A 243 -15.90 12.64 -2.23
N PRO A 244 -17.16 12.86 -2.64
CA PRO A 244 -17.65 12.36 -3.91
C PRO A 244 -16.96 13.09 -5.07
N LEU A 245 -16.71 12.38 -6.18
CA LEU A 245 -16.11 12.97 -7.38
C LEU A 245 -17.03 13.98 -8.08
N ASP A 246 -18.34 13.83 -7.94
CA ASP A 246 -19.35 14.62 -8.65
C ASP A 246 -19.49 16.06 -8.10
N GLY A 247 -18.57 16.50 -7.24
CA GLY A 247 -18.65 17.81 -6.57
C GLY A 247 -19.78 17.91 -5.55
N GLY A 248 -20.41 16.79 -5.21
CA GLY A 248 -21.44 16.72 -4.18
C GLY A 248 -20.92 17.22 -2.83
N ARG A 249 -21.77 17.93 -2.09
CA ARG A 249 -21.41 18.48 -0.77
C ARG A 249 -21.37 17.44 0.34
N HIS A 250 -21.97 16.27 0.14
CA HIS A 250 -22.09 15.28 1.19
C HIS A 250 -20.86 14.38 1.24
N LEU A 251 -20.12 14.48 2.34
CA LEU A 251 -18.99 13.61 2.63
C LEU A 251 -19.48 12.20 2.97
N SER A 252 -18.78 11.19 2.49
CA SER A 252 -18.90 9.84 3.04
C SER A 252 -18.05 9.76 4.31
N TYR A 253 -18.54 9.07 5.34
CA TYR A 253 -17.85 8.88 6.61
C TYR A 253 -17.58 7.40 6.84
N LEU A 254 -16.43 7.08 7.44
CA LEU A 254 -16.05 5.72 7.81
C LEU A 254 -15.96 5.59 9.35
N PRO A 255 -16.71 4.65 9.97
CA PRO A 255 -17.79 3.85 9.40
C PRO A 255 -19.11 4.62 9.20
N GLY A 256 -19.27 5.76 9.87
CA GLY A 256 -20.45 6.62 9.80
C GLY A 256 -20.21 7.98 10.47
N PRO A 257 -21.08 8.98 10.26
CA PRO A 257 -20.88 10.35 10.75
C PRO A 257 -20.92 10.50 12.28
N GLU A 258 -21.58 9.58 12.98
CA GLU A 258 -21.68 9.52 14.44
C GLU A 258 -20.45 8.89 15.11
N TRP A 259 -19.62 8.19 14.34
CA TRP A 259 -18.47 7.45 14.84
C TRP A 259 -17.19 8.26 14.70
N LEU A 260 -16.42 8.27 15.80
CA LEU A 260 -15.06 8.77 15.85
C LEU A 260 -14.13 7.59 16.12
N LEU A 261 -13.07 7.46 15.32
CA LEU A 261 -12.07 6.41 15.49
C LEU A 261 -10.97 6.88 16.43
N ASP A 262 -10.57 6.02 17.36
CA ASP A 262 -9.45 6.29 18.26
C ASP A 262 -8.11 6.14 17.52
N VAL A 263 -7.42 7.27 17.37
CA VAL A 263 -6.13 7.39 16.69
C VAL A 263 -5.00 7.73 17.66
N THR A 264 -5.22 7.61 18.97
CA THR A 264 -4.25 7.98 20.02
C THR A 264 -2.90 7.31 19.78
N HIS A 265 -2.90 6.02 19.45
CA HIS A 265 -1.68 5.25 19.18
C HIS A 265 -0.89 5.75 17.96
N LEU A 266 -1.55 6.35 16.97
CA LEU A 266 -0.91 6.90 15.76
C LEU A 266 -0.19 8.22 16.05
N VAL A 267 -0.72 9.00 16.98
CA VAL A 267 -0.23 10.36 17.28
C VAL A 267 0.58 10.46 18.57
N ALA A 268 0.58 9.43 19.42
CA ALA A 268 1.24 9.45 20.73
C ALA A 268 2.73 9.87 20.68
N GLY A 269 3.49 9.44 19.67
CA GLY A 269 4.89 9.84 19.49
C GLY A 269 5.08 11.30 19.04
N ARG A 270 4.01 11.97 18.62
CA ARG A 270 3.99 13.34 18.08
C ARG A 270 3.27 14.33 19.01
N THR A 271 2.52 13.83 19.99
CA THR A 271 1.87 14.67 21.01
C THR A 271 2.91 15.21 21.99
N ARG A 272 2.86 16.53 22.24
CA ARG A 272 3.72 17.20 23.22
C ARG A 272 2.87 18.07 24.13
N VAL A 273 3.26 18.14 25.39
CA VAL A 273 2.69 19.12 26.32
C VAL A 273 3.27 20.49 25.98
N GLN A 274 2.40 21.49 25.87
CA GLN A 274 2.81 22.85 25.51
C GLN A 274 3.63 23.51 26.61
N ASP A 275 3.24 23.32 27.87
CA ASP A 275 3.99 23.77 29.05
C ASP A 275 4.55 22.57 29.83
N PRO A 276 5.83 22.20 29.63
CA PRO A 276 6.47 21.09 30.33
C PRO A 276 6.74 21.40 31.81
N ARG A 277 6.49 22.62 32.29
CA ARG A 277 6.58 22.92 33.73
C ARG A 277 5.41 22.34 34.51
N VAL A 278 4.31 22.03 33.81
CA VAL A 278 3.05 21.52 34.37
C VAL A 278 2.91 19.99 34.19
N ALA A 279 3.76 19.34 33.38
CA ALA A 279 3.69 17.90 33.10
C ALA A 279 5.07 17.23 33.01
#